data_AF-A0A484Q0S7-F1
#
_entry.id   AF-A0A484Q0S7-F1
#
_cell.length_a   1.000
_cell.length_b   1.000
_cell.length_c   1.000
_cell.angle_alpha   90.00
_cell.angle_beta   90.00
_cell.angle_gamma   90.00
#
_symmetry.space_group_name_H-M   'P 1'
#
loop_
_entity.id
_entity.type
_entity.pdbx_description
1 polymer ?
#
loop_
_entity_poly.entity_id
_entity_poly.type
_entity_poly.pdbx_seq_one_letter_code
_entity_poly.pdbx_strand_id
1 'polypeptide(L)'
;MLDRLAESDEGLIWLISGYPLSDLAGALRERLNVRLPSGKLALLRHYDARVSGAILGLLSESQRAEFFAPVHGWLTQRTGALTRIHPADAA
;
A
#
# COMPACT_ATOMS: atom_id res chain seq x y z
N MET A 1 12.44 14.56 9.48
CA MET A 1 10.96 14.63 9.34
C MET A 1 10.39 13.24 9.11
N LEU A 2 10.92 12.50 8.12
CA LEU A 2 10.57 11.11 7.88
C LEU A 2 10.83 10.22 9.10
N ASP A 3 11.95 10.40 9.79
CA ASP A 3 12.26 9.60 11.01
C ASP A 3 11.19 9.76 12.09
N ARG A 4 10.69 11.00 12.30
CA ARG A 4 9.60 11.24 13.26
C ARG A 4 8.31 10.54 12.85
N LEU A 5 8.01 10.46 11.54
CA LEU A 5 6.83 9.73 11.05
C LEU A 5 7.02 8.22 11.15
N ALA A 6 8.21 7.70 10.86
CA ALA A 6 8.56 6.28 10.99
C ALA A 6 8.45 5.78 12.45
N GLU A 7 8.83 6.62 13.42
CA GLU A 7 8.72 6.35 14.86
C GLU A 7 7.31 6.60 15.42
N SER A 8 6.42 7.21 14.62
CA SER A 8 5.04 7.52 15.03
C SER A 8 4.05 6.42 14.67
N ASP A 9 2.82 6.59 15.14
CA ASP A 9 1.72 5.69 14.85
C ASP A 9 1.11 5.96 13.45
N GLU A 10 1.32 7.15 12.88
CA GLU A 10 0.96 7.52 11.51
C GLU A 10 1.75 6.72 10.47
N GLY A 11 3.05 6.57 10.69
CA GLY A 11 3.94 5.77 9.86
C GLY A 11 4.24 6.29 8.46
N LEU A 12 4.89 5.43 7.69
CA LEU A 12 5.27 5.64 6.30
C LEU A 12 4.95 4.40 5.46
N ILE A 13 4.67 4.63 4.18
CA ILE A 13 4.72 3.61 3.14
C ILE A 13 5.98 3.81 2.30
N TRP A 14 6.73 2.74 2.09
CA TRP A 14 7.87 2.72 1.17
C TRP A 14 7.50 1.93 -0.08
N LEU A 15 7.77 2.53 -1.24
CA LEU A 15 7.54 1.91 -2.54
C LEU A 15 8.88 1.76 -3.26
N ILE A 16 9.17 0.55 -3.72
CA ILE A 16 10.34 0.22 -4.52
C ILE A 16 9.83 -0.16 -5.89
N SER A 17 10.24 0.55 -6.93
CA SER A 17 9.77 0.30 -8.30
C SER A 17 10.88 0.58 -9.31
N GLY A 18 10.86 -0.15 -10.43
CA GLY A 18 11.67 0.16 -11.61
C GLY A 18 11.00 1.15 -12.57
N TYR A 19 9.73 1.49 -12.34
CA TYR A 19 8.97 2.42 -13.18
C TYR A 19 9.24 3.88 -12.81
N PRO A 20 9.13 4.81 -13.78
CA PRO A 20 9.10 6.24 -13.49
C PRO A 20 8.00 6.61 -12.50
N LEU A 21 8.25 7.64 -11.69
CA LEU A 21 7.28 8.09 -10.68
C LEU A 21 5.92 8.48 -11.28
N SER A 22 5.89 9.07 -12.48
CA SER A 22 4.64 9.43 -13.17
C SER A 22 3.76 8.22 -13.45
N ASP A 23 4.37 7.13 -13.89
CA ASP A 23 3.68 5.92 -14.33
C ASP A 23 3.18 5.17 -13.10
N LEU A 24 4.03 5.09 -12.07
CA LEU A 24 3.65 4.58 -10.76
C LEU A 24 2.48 5.37 -10.16
N ALA A 25 2.54 6.71 -10.19
CA ALA A 25 1.46 7.55 -9.69
C ALA A 25 0.16 7.36 -10.46
N GLY A 26 0.22 7.20 -11.79
CA GLY A 26 -0.92 6.87 -12.62
C GLY A 26 -1.59 5.56 -12.20
N ALA A 27 -0.79 4.49 -12.10
CA ALA A 27 -1.25 3.18 -11.69
C ALA A 27 -1.83 3.18 -10.26
N LEU A 28 -1.18 3.83 -9.29
CA LEU A 28 -1.68 3.89 -7.91
C LEU A 28 -2.96 4.72 -7.79
N ARG A 29 -3.08 5.81 -8.57
CA ARG A 29 -4.29 6.64 -8.57
C ARG A 29 -5.52 5.85 -9.00
N GLU A 30 -5.39 4.94 -9.95
CA GLU A 30 -6.51 4.08 -10.39
C GLU A 30 -7.03 3.20 -9.25
N ARG A 31 -6.18 2.85 -8.29
CA ARG A 31 -6.53 2.04 -7.10
C ARG A 31 -7.15 2.85 -5.96
N LEU A 32 -7.25 4.17 -6.07
CA LEU A 32 -7.87 5.01 -5.03
C LEU A 32 -9.39 4.86 -4.98
N ASN A 33 -10.02 4.54 -6.11
CA ASN A 33 -11.46 4.54 -6.25
C ASN A 33 -12.02 3.11 -6.15
N VAL A 34 -12.85 2.86 -5.14
CA VAL A 34 -13.57 1.59 -4.98
C VAL A 34 -15.06 1.83 -5.09
N ARG A 35 -15.76 0.97 -5.85
CA ARG A 35 -17.22 0.98 -5.88
C ARG A 35 -17.75 0.07 -4.78
N LEU A 36 -18.58 0.64 -3.91
CA LEU A 36 -19.31 -0.11 -2.89
C LEU A 36 -20.46 -0.90 -3.53
N PRO A 37 -21.00 -1.94 -2.86
CA PRO A 37 -22.16 -2.68 -3.35
C PRO A 37 -23.39 -1.80 -3.64
N SER A 38 -23.49 -0.65 -2.97
CA SER A 38 -24.52 0.37 -3.22
C SER A 38 -24.31 1.19 -4.50
N GLY A 39 -23.23 0.96 -5.24
CA GLY A 39 -22.82 1.73 -6.42
C GLY A 39 -22.08 3.03 -6.10
N LYS A 40 -22.04 3.45 -4.83
CA LYS A 40 -21.31 4.65 -4.38
C LYS A 40 -19.80 4.47 -4.50
N LEU A 41 -19.10 5.57 -4.74
CA LEU A 41 -17.64 5.63 -4.77
C LEU A 41 -17.10 5.83 -3.34
N ALA A 42 -16.05 5.10 -2.99
CA ALA A 42 -15.29 5.25 -1.77
C ALA A 42 -13.79 5.38 -2.07
N LEU A 43 -13.07 6.07 -1.18
CA LEU A 43 -11.63 6.22 -1.26
C LEU A 43 -10.92 5.09 -0.51
N LEU A 44 -10.18 4.25 -1.24
CA LEU A 44 -9.28 3.26 -0.66
C LEU A 44 -7.94 3.93 -0.31
N ARG A 45 -7.74 4.18 0.98
CA ARG A 45 -6.53 4.85 1.52
C ARG A 45 -5.36 3.88 1.62
N HIS A 46 -4.95 3.27 0.50
CA HIS A 46 -3.82 2.34 0.47
C HIS A 46 -2.48 2.99 0.84
N TYR A 47 -2.38 4.32 0.76
CA TYR A 47 -1.23 5.10 1.19
C TYR A 47 -1.16 5.28 2.73
N ASP A 48 -2.18 4.87 3.48
CA ASP A 48 -2.20 4.99 4.93
C ASP A 48 -1.58 3.72 5.57
N ALA A 49 -0.42 3.90 6.19
CA ALA A 49 0.35 2.82 6.79
C ALA A 49 -0.42 2.06 7.90
N ARG A 50 -1.39 2.72 8.54
CA ARG A 50 -2.18 2.16 9.66
C ARG A 50 -3.15 1.08 9.19
N VAL A 51 -3.56 1.11 7.93
CA VAL A 51 -4.58 0.20 7.38
C VAL A 51 -3.99 -0.86 6.46
N SER A 52 -2.67 -0.86 6.23
CA SER A 52 -2.03 -1.77 5.26
C SER A 52 -2.26 -3.24 5.59
N GLY A 53 -2.18 -3.62 6.87
CA GLY A 53 -2.49 -5.00 7.30
C GLY A 53 -3.95 -5.39 7.06
N ALA A 54 -4.89 -4.47 7.30
CA ALA A 54 -6.30 -4.71 7.04
C ALA A 54 -6.60 -4.86 5.53
N ILE A 55 -6.01 -4.00 4.69
CA ILE A 55 -6.15 -4.10 3.23
C ILE A 55 -5.62 -5.45 2.74
N LEU A 56 -4.44 -5.87 3.19
CA LEU A 56 -3.89 -7.18 2.83
C LEU A 56 -4.81 -8.33 3.24
N GLY A 57 -5.32 -8.32 4.46
CA GLY A 57 -6.22 -9.36 4.97
C GLY A 57 -7.50 -9.52 4.16
N LEU A 58 -7.94 -8.48 3.45
CA LEU A 58 -9.17 -8.50 2.64
C LEU A 58 -8.96 -9.03 1.22
N LEU A 59 -7.77 -8.89 0.65
CA LEU A 59 -7.50 -9.24 -0.74
C LEU A 59 -7.16 -10.73 -0.88
N SER A 60 -7.78 -11.39 -1.86
CA SER A 60 -7.35 -12.71 -2.33
C SER A 60 -5.92 -12.65 -2.90
N GLU A 61 -5.29 -13.81 -3.08
CA GLU A 61 -3.96 -13.88 -3.69
C GLU A 61 -3.91 -13.22 -5.08
N SER A 62 -4.90 -13.49 -5.94
CA SER A 62 -4.99 -12.86 -7.26
C SER A 62 -5.19 -11.34 -7.18
N GLN A 63 -6.03 -10.88 -6.24
CA GLN A 63 -6.24 -9.45 -6.01
C GLN A 63 -5.00 -8.77 -5.45
N ARG A 64 -4.20 -9.45 -4.61
CA ARG A 64 -2.91 -8.95 -4.13
C ARG A 64 -1.92 -8.82 -5.29
N ALA A 65 -1.83 -9.82 -6.17
CA ALA A 65 -0.96 -9.77 -7.34
C ALA A 65 -1.31 -8.59 -8.26
N GLU A 66 -2.60 -8.37 -8.54
CA GLU A 66 -3.06 -7.21 -9.31
C GLU A 66 -2.79 -5.88 -8.58
N PHE A 67 -3.05 -5.84 -7.28
CA PHE A 67 -2.86 -4.64 -6.47
C PHE A 67 -1.39 -4.20 -6.43
N PHE A 68 -0.45 -5.14 -6.26
CA PHE A 68 0.99 -4.84 -6.13
C PHE A 68 1.77 -4.82 -7.45
N ALA A 69 1.16 -5.22 -8.57
CA ALA A 69 1.80 -5.27 -9.89
C ALA A 69 2.74 -4.09 -10.27
N PRO A 70 2.45 -2.80 -9.96
CA PRO A 70 3.31 -1.68 -10.37
C PRO A 70 4.56 -1.47 -9.49
N VAL A 71 4.73 -2.24 -8.41
CA VAL A 71 5.86 -2.11 -7.49
C VAL A 71 6.60 -3.42 -7.32
N HIS A 72 7.93 -3.35 -7.24
CA HIS A 72 8.76 -4.49 -6.83
C HIS A 72 8.71 -4.71 -5.32
N GLY A 73 8.56 -3.62 -4.56
CA GLY A 73 8.53 -3.64 -3.11
C GLY A 73 7.48 -2.69 -2.55
N TRP A 74 6.71 -3.17 -1.58
CA TRP A 74 5.84 -2.34 -0.75
C TRP A 74 6.18 -2.64 0.71
N LEU A 75 6.49 -1.61 1.50
CA LEU A 75 6.78 -1.76 2.93
C LEU A 75 5.99 -0.72 3.73
N THR A 76 5.75 -1.03 4.99
CA THR A 76 5.21 -0.10 5.98
C THR A 76 6.24 0.07 7.10
N GLN A 77 6.41 1.30 7.58
CA GLN A 77 7.21 1.57 8.76
C GLN A 77 6.39 2.35 9.78
N ARG A 78 6.19 1.78 10.96
CA ARG A 78 5.38 2.33 12.06
C ARG A 78 6.03 1.99 13.38
N THR A 79 6.00 2.93 14.33
CA THR A 79 6.54 2.73 15.67
C THR A 79 7.95 2.11 15.67
N GLY A 80 8.79 2.54 14.73
CA GLY A 80 10.16 2.05 14.53
C GLY A 80 10.29 0.70 13.80
N ALA A 81 9.20 -0.04 13.61
CA ALA A 81 9.21 -1.36 12.95
C ALA A 81 9.00 -1.23 11.44
N LEU A 82 9.92 -1.78 10.65
CA LEU A 82 9.80 -1.91 9.21
C LEU A 82 9.24 -3.30 8.87
N THR A 83 8.15 -3.35 8.11
CA THR A 83 7.48 -4.58 7.69
C THR A 83 7.34 -4.62 6.18
N ARG A 84 7.76 -5.72 5.56
CA ARG A 84 7.59 -5.92 4.12
C ARG A 84 6.19 -6.47 3.81
N ILE A 85 5.50 -5.79 2.90
CA ILE A 85 4.15 -6.13 2.45
C ILE A 85 4.19 -6.91 1.14
N HIS A 86 5.05 -6.49 0.21
CA HIS A 86 5.26 -7.15 -1.08
C HIS A 86 6.74 -7.12 -1.47
N PRO A 87 7.33 -8.22 -1.99
CA PRO A 87 6.80 -9.58 -1.82
C PRO A 87 6.64 -9.86 -0.32
N ALA A 88 5.60 -10.60 0.07
CA ALA A 88 5.41 -10.96 1.48
C ALA A 88 6.69 -11.63 1.99
N ASP A 89 7.11 -11.33 3.23
CA ASP A 89 8.22 -12.05 3.84
C ASP A 89 7.93 -13.55 3.72
N ALA A 90 8.83 -14.29 3.08
CA ALA A 90 8.72 -15.73 2.96
C ALA A 90 8.69 -16.29 4.38
N ALA A 91 7.53 -16.81 4.80
CA ALA A 91 7.37 -17.54 6.04
C ALA A 91 8.12 -18.88 5.96
#